data_AF-A0A971MIJ0-F1
#
_entry.id   AF-A0A971MIJ0-F1
#
_cell.length_a   1.000
_cell.length_b   1.000
_cell.length_c   1.000
_cell.angle_alpha   90.00
_cell.angle_beta   90.00
_cell.angle_gamma   90.00
#
_symmetry.space_group_name_H-M   'P 1'
#
loop_
_entity.id
_entity.type
_entity.pdbx_description
1 polymer ?
#
loop_
_entity_poly.entity_id
_entity_poly.type
_entity_poly.pdbx_seq_one_letter_code
_entity_poly.pdbx_strand_id
1 'polypeptide(L)'
;MKDYNINNGNLILVNSDYKFKEKNFEMDLVKFENFEIYLDARAMSELLKIFKKLNITDEIIPVSGYRHNLLQKEIYEKSIIENGIEFTKKYVAWPGHSEHETGLAIDLGINEGNIDYIRPNFPYNGICQDFRNLAPNFGFIERYPFDKTEITKISHEPWHFRYVGYPHSKIITNLNLSLEEYVFALKSFDKKHPHKFENYLIWYGKEIENEFKCISGNNIDGYIYTKKFPIA
;
A
#
# COMPACT_ATOMS: atom_id res chain seq x y z
N MET A 1 9.30 -9.75 22.97
CA MET A 1 8.74 -10.55 21.86
C MET A 1 7.96 -9.57 21.00
N LYS A 2 8.01 -9.65 19.66
CA LYS A 2 7.13 -8.82 18.83
C LYS A 2 5.69 -9.26 19.12
N ASP A 3 4.86 -8.37 19.62
CA ASP A 3 3.45 -8.65 19.87
C ASP A 3 2.70 -8.57 18.54
N TYR A 4 2.70 -9.67 17.77
CA TYR A 4 2.00 -9.69 16.49
C TYR A 4 0.49 -9.55 16.71
N ASN A 5 -0.06 -8.46 16.20
CA ASN A 5 -1.48 -8.14 16.23
C ASN A 5 -2.07 -8.25 14.81
N ILE A 6 -3.32 -8.69 14.70
CA ILE A 6 -4.09 -8.67 13.44
C ILE A 6 -4.13 -7.29 12.77
N ASN A 7 -3.92 -6.20 13.53
CA ASN A 7 -3.87 -4.84 13.00
C ASN A 7 -2.47 -4.37 12.57
N ASN A 8 -1.48 -5.26 12.48
CA ASN A 8 -0.09 -4.91 12.17
C ASN A 8 0.48 -5.79 11.04
N GLY A 9 1.21 -5.18 10.11
CA GLY A 9 1.90 -5.86 9.01
C GLY A 9 1.66 -5.21 7.64
N ASN A 10 2.28 -5.75 6.60
CA ASN A 10 2.25 -5.14 5.25
C ASN A 10 0.89 -5.28 4.55
N LEU A 11 0.10 -6.29 4.91
CA LEU A 11 -1.17 -6.67 4.28
C LEU A 11 -2.40 -6.25 5.10
N ILE A 12 -2.25 -5.28 6.01
CA ILE A 12 -3.41 -4.69 6.67
C ILE A 12 -4.33 -4.04 5.63
N LEU A 13 -5.61 -4.42 5.63
CA LEU A 13 -6.60 -3.78 4.79
C LEU A 13 -7.13 -2.54 5.51
N VAL A 14 -6.86 -1.37 4.97
CA VAL A 14 -7.38 -0.09 5.46
C VAL A 14 -8.21 0.53 4.34
N ASN A 15 -9.49 0.74 4.60
CA ASN A 15 -10.45 1.29 3.65
C ASN A 15 -11.67 1.83 4.41
N SER A 16 -12.77 2.19 3.72
CA SER A 16 -13.99 2.72 4.37
C SER A 16 -14.60 1.80 5.44
N ASP A 17 -14.46 0.49 5.30
CA ASP A 17 -15.02 -0.49 6.24
C ASP A 17 -14.06 -0.82 7.39
N TYR A 18 -12.75 -0.81 7.12
CA TYR A 18 -11.71 -1.26 8.05
C TYR A 18 -10.79 -0.11 8.46
N LYS A 19 -11.09 0.48 9.63
CA LYS A 19 -10.30 1.55 10.23
C LYS A 19 -8.89 1.06 10.63
N PHE A 20 -7.87 1.87 10.37
CA PHE A 20 -6.52 1.72 10.89
C PHE A 20 -6.48 1.79 12.43
N LYS A 21 -5.66 0.94 13.07
CA LYS A 21 -5.50 0.84 14.52
C LYS A 21 -4.06 1.14 14.95
N GLU A 22 -3.72 2.43 14.98
CA GLU A 22 -2.37 2.94 15.23
C GLU A 22 -1.71 2.42 16.52
N LYS A 23 -2.47 2.29 17.63
CA LYS A 23 -1.94 2.01 18.98
C LYS A 23 -1.00 0.79 19.06
N ASN A 24 -1.12 -0.17 18.15
CA ASN A 24 -0.31 -1.39 18.13
C ASN A 24 0.38 -1.63 16.77
N PHE A 25 0.48 -0.59 15.95
CA PHE A 25 1.13 -0.67 14.64
C PHE A 25 2.61 -0.33 14.77
N GLU A 26 3.47 -1.29 14.42
CA GLU A 26 4.92 -1.08 14.35
C GLU A 26 5.23 -0.38 13.04
N MET A 27 5.66 0.88 13.16
CA MET A 27 6.04 1.74 12.04
C MET A 27 7.42 2.31 12.31
N ASP A 28 8.32 2.16 11.34
CA ASP A 28 9.67 2.74 11.39
C ASP A 28 9.77 3.82 10.31
N LEU A 29 9.42 5.06 10.66
CA LEU A 29 9.35 6.14 9.68
C LEU A 29 10.75 6.67 9.34
N VAL A 30 11.06 6.64 8.05
CA VAL A 30 12.28 7.22 7.48
C VAL A 30 11.91 8.31 6.47
N LYS A 31 12.71 9.37 6.46
CA LYS A 31 12.53 10.52 5.57
C LYS A 31 13.01 10.19 4.15
N PHE A 32 12.27 10.64 3.15
CA PHE A 32 12.66 10.60 1.75
C PHE A 32 13.61 11.76 1.49
N GLU A 33 14.93 11.53 1.60
CA GLU A 33 16.02 12.46 1.30
C GLU A 33 15.65 13.96 1.39
N ASN A 34 15.53 14.63 0.25
CA ASN A 34 15.31 16.09 0.13
C ASN A 34 13.84 16.53 0.26
N PHE A 35 12.95 15.62 0.64
CA PHE A 35 11.51 15.88 0.77
C PHE A 35 11.09 15.73 2.24
N GLU A 36 10.19 16.59 2.72
CA GLU A 36 9.51 16.41 4.02
C GLU A 36 8.43 15.33 3.95
N ILE A 37 8.78 14.19 3.36
CA ILE A 37 7.92 13.03 3.14
C ILE A 37 8.55 11.83 3.83
N TYR A 38 7.73 11.07 4.53
CA TYR A 38 8.17 9.92 5.31
C TYR A 38 7.47 8.67 4.81
N LEU A 39 8.13 7.52 4.87
CA LEU A 39 7.50 6.20 4.69
C LEU A 39 8.04 5.26 5.75
N ASP A 40 7.34 4.15 5.96
CA ASP A 40 7.93 3.03 6.68
C ASP A 40 9.21 2.54 5.97
N ALA A 41 10.25 2.24 6.73
CA ALA A 41 11.57 1.84 6.23
C ALA A 41 11.52 0.67 5.25
N ARG A 42 10.58 -0.27 5.42
CA ARG A 42 10.36 -1.39 4.49
C ARG A 42 9.94 -0.89 3.12
N ALA A 43 8.97 0.03 3.07
CA ALA A 43 8.45 0.61 1.85
C ALA A 43 9.49 1.54 1.21
N MET A 44 10.14 2.40 2.00
CA MET A 44 11.18 3.31 1.52
C MET A 44 12.33 2.57 0.85
N SER A 45 12.84 1.51 1.50
CA SER A 45 13.97 0.74 0.97
C SER A 45 13.68 0.16 -0.41
N GLU A 46 12.47 -0.38 -0.62
CA GLU A 46 12.10 -0.92 -1.92
C GLU A 46 11.78 0.17 -2.95
N LEU A 47 11.19 1.29 -2.54
CA LEU A 47 10.92 2.44 -3.41
C LEU A 47 12.23 3.01 -4.00
N LEU A 48 13.25 3.21 -3.17
CA LEU A 48 14.56 3.69 -3.60
C LEU A 48 15.26 2.74 -4.57
N LYS A 49 15.02 1.42 -4.47
CA LYS A 49 15.54 0.45 -5.45
C LYS A 49 14.85 0.58 -6.81
N ILE A 50 13.55 0.89 -6.85
CA ILE A 50 12.84 1.18 -8.11
C ILE A 50 13.44 2.44 -8.73
N PHE A 51 13.57 3.52 -7.96
CA PHE A 51 14.15 4.79 -8.41
C PHE A 51 15.55 4.58 -8.97
N LYS A 52 16.42 3.88 -8.23
CA LYS A 52 17.76 3.53 -8.69
C LYS A 52 17.76 2.69 -9.97
N LYS A 53 16.86 1.70 -10.08
CA LYS A 53 16.82 0.78 -11.24
C LYS A 53 16.35 1.49 -12.52
N LEU A 54 15.50 2.49 -12.38
CA LEU A 54 15.02 3.32 -13.49
C LEU A 54 15.88 4.58 -13.72
N ASN A 55 16.91 4.80 -12.89
CA ASN A 55 17.72 6.02 -12.87
C ASN A 55 16.89 7.31 -12.70
N ILE A 56 15.81 7.23 -11.91
CA ILE A 56 14.99 8.40 -11.60
C ILE A 56 15.78 9.31 -10.66
N THR A 57 15.99 10.55 -11.07
CA THR A 57 16.62 11.60 -10.26
C THR A 57 15.61 12.62 -9.80
N ASP A 58 14.81 13.12 -10.74
CA ASP A 58 13.92 14.24 -10.55
C ASP A 58 12.68 14.17 -11.46
N GLU A 59 12.55 13.16 -12.31
CA GLU A 59 11.42 13.00 -13.24
C GLU A 59 10.12 12.62 -12.52
N ILE A 60 10.23 11.78 -11.48
CA ILE A 60 9.15 11.40 -10.57
C ILE A 60 9.55 11.83 -9.16
N ILE A 61 8.65 12.53 -8.48
CA ILE A 61 8.86 12.97 -7.10
C ILE A 61 7.78 12.43 -6.16
N PRO A 62 8.11 12.19 -4.88
CA PRO A 62 7.11 11.93 -3.87
C PRO A 62 6.28 13.19 -3.61
N VAL A 63 4.96 13.03 -3.56
CA VAL A 63 4.00 14.12 -3.31
C VAL A 63 3.42 14.01 -1.89
N SER A 64 3.11 12.78 -1.46
CA SER A 64 2.55 12.53 -0.13
C SER A 64 2.89 11.11 0.33
N GLY A 65 3.48 10.97 1.52
CA GLY A 65 3.78 9.69 2.16
C GLY A 65 2.97 9.53 3.44
N TYR A 66 3.63 9.23 4.56
CA TYR A 66 2.99 9.13 5.86
C TYR A 66 2.22 10.40 6.22
N ARG A 67 0.96 10.22 6.61
CA ARG A 67 0.09 11.28 7.15
C ARG A 67 -0.43 10.82 8.49
N HIS A 68 -0.15 11.57 9.55
CA HIS A 68 -0.78 11.30 10.84
C HIS A 68 -2.28 11.67 10.78
N ASN A 69 -3.08 11.11 11.69
CA ASN A 69 -4.55 11.22 11.65
C ASN A 69 -5.08 12.67 11.60
N LEU A 70 -4.46 13.59 12.34
CA LEU A 70 -4.87 15.01 12.35
C LEU A 70 -4.65 15.68 10.99
N LEU A 71 -3.49 15.46 10.36
CA LEU A 71 -3.25 15.94 8.99
C LEU A 71 -4.24 15.35 7.99
N GLN A 72 -4.58 14.06 8.11
CA GLN A 72 -5.62 13.46 7.26
C GLN A 72 -6.97 14.17 7.43
N LYS A 73 -7.33 14.55 8.66
CA LYS A 73 -8.54 15.32 8.95
C LYS A 73 -8.52 16.71 8.33
N GLU A 74 -7.41 17.43 8.46
CA GLU A 74 -7.25 18.76 7.86
C GLU A 74 -7.37 18.70 6.34
N ILE A 75 -6.75 17.71 5.68
CA ILE A 75 -6.86 17.50 4.23
C ILE A 75 -8.31 17.20 3.82
N TYR A 76 -9.00 16.34 4.57
CA TYR A 76 -10.40 16.00 4.28
C TYR A 76 -11.30 17.23 4.39
N GLU A 77 -11.22 17.97 5.51
CA GLU A 77 -12.03 19.17 5.75
C GLU A 77 -11.72 20.27 4.73
N LYS A 78 -10.44 20.51 4.42
CA LYS A 78 -10.02 21.45 3.39
C LYS A 78 -10.57 21.08 2.01
N SER A 79 -10.51 19.80 1.62
CA SER A 79 -11.05 19.34 0.35
C SER A 79 -12.57 19.51 0.25
N ILE A 80 -13.33 19.36 1.36
CA ILE A 80 -14.77 19.68 1.34
C ILE A 80 -15.00 21.15 0.97
N ILE A 81 -14.22 22.06 1.57
CA ILE A 81 -14.34 23.49 1.36
C ILE A 81 -13.97 23.86 -0.08
N GLU A 82 -12.87 23.31 -0.59
CA GLU A 82 -12.32 23.67 -1.90
C GLU A 82 -12.98 22.94 -3.09
N ASN A 83 -13.35 21.66 -2.90
CA ASN A 83 -13.77 20.78 -3.99
C ASN A 83 -15.19 20.20 -3.80
N GLY A 84 -15.78 20.35 -2.63
CA GLY A 84 -17.10 19.82 -2.29
C GLY A 84 -17.11 18.36 -1.82
N ILE A 85 -18.17 17.99 -1.11
CA ILE A 85 -18.27 16.70 -0.41
C ILE A 85 -18.24 15.48 -1.34
N GLU A 86 -18.84 15.57 -2.52
CA GLU A 86 -18.90 14.45 -3.47
C GLU A 86 -17.55 14.16 -4.13
N PHE A 87 -16.73 15.19 -4.34
CA PHE A 87 -15.35 15.01 -4.76
C PHE A 87 -14.51 14.43 -3.62
N THR A 88 -14.61 14.99 -2.42
CA THR A 88 -13.82 14.55 -1.27
C THR A 88 -14.05 13.08 -0.95
N LYS A 89 -15.31 12.61 -0.92
CA LYS A 89 -15.62 11.20 -0.67
C LYS A 89 -15.03 10.23 -1.70
N LYS A 90 -14.72 10.71 -2.92
CA LYS A 90 -14.19 9.90 -4.01
C LYS A 90 -12.66 9.76 -3.99
N TYR A 91 -11.94 10.77 -3.49
CA TYR A 91 -10.48 10.88 -3.62
C TYR A 91 -9.74 11.05 -2.28
N VAL A 92 -10.46 11.33 -1.20
CA VAL A 92 -9.85 11.57 0.11
C VAL A 92 -10.48 10.63 1.12
N ALA A 93 -9.71 9.66 1.59
CA ALA A 93 -10.16 8.75 2.63
C ALA A 93 -10.48 9.51 3.93
N TRP A 94 -11.52 9.04 4.64
CA TRP A 94 -11.88 9.57 5.95
C TRP A 94 -10.74 9.37 6.96
N PRO A 95 -10.54 10.27 7.95
CA PRO A 95 -9.50 10.09 8.96
C PRO A 95 -9.61 8.76 9.72
N GLY A 96 -8.51 8.02 9.78
CA GLY A 96 -8.41 6.66 10.31
C GLY A 96 -8.66 5.58 9.25
N HIS A 97 -9.02 5.95 8.02
CA HIS A 97 -9.29 5.04 6.92
C HIS A 97 -8.36 5.31 5.72
N SER A 98 -7.33 6.13 5.90
CA SER A 98 -6.31 6.41 4.89
C SER A 98 -5.12 5.47 5.03
N GLU A 99 -4.68 4.87 3.93
CA GLU A 99 -3.48 4.02 3.92
C GLU A 99 -2.20 4.84 4.18
N HIS A 100 -2.23 6.16 4.00
CA HIS A 100 -1.10 7.03 4.36
C HIS A 100 -0.85 7.04 5.87
N GLU A 101 -1.86 6.76 6.70
CA GLU A 101 -1.69 6.66 8.15
C GLU A 101 -0.85 5.44 8.55
N THR A 102 -0.64 4.49 7.65
CA THR A 102 0.20 3.31 7.91
C THR A 102 1.66 3.52 7.51
N GLY A 103 1.98 4.61 6.80
CA GLY A 103 3.30 4.83 6.20
C GLY A 103 3.67 3.86 5.06
N LEU A 104 2.71 3.06 4.59
CA LEU A 104 2.92 2.08 3.51
C LEU A 104 2.41 2.57 2.15
N ALA A 105 1.71 3.71 2.11
CA ALA A 105 1.23 4.34 0.89
C ALA A 105 2.08 5.55 0.51
N ILE A 106 2.26 5.74 -0.80
CA ILE A 106 2.95 6.89 -1.39
C ILE A 106 2.18 7.38 -2.62
N ASP A 107 1.94 8.69 -2.67
CA ASP A 107 1.51 9.38 -3.88
C ASP A 107 2.75 9.89 -4.62
N LEU A 108 2.86 9.57 -5.90
CA LEU A 108 3.94 9.99 -6.77
C LEU A 108 3.41 10.89 -7.90
N GLY A 109 4.22 11.84 -8.34
CA GLY A 109 3.85 12.71 -9.46
C GLY A 109 5.04 12.99 -10.37
N ILE A 110 4.76 13.34 -11.63
CA ILE A 110 5.76 13.94 -12.51
C ILE A 110 6.18 15.29 -11.94
N ASN A 111 7.47 15.58 -12.00
CA ASN A 111 8.00 16.88 -11.61
C ASN A 111 7.75 17.94 -12.70
N GLU A 112 6.53 18.48 -12.73
CA GLU A 112 6.09 19.51 -13.69
C GLU A 112 5.94 20.91 -13.05
N GLY A 113 6.61 21.14 -11.91
CA GLY A 113 6.61 22.41 -11.19
C GLY A 113 5.38 22.61 -10.31
N ASN A 114 4.20 22.83 -10.90
CA ASN A 114 2.96 23.00 -10.15
C ASN A 114 2.19 21.68 -10.08
N ILE A 115 2.20 21.04 -8.91
CA ILE A 115 1.62 19.71 -8.69
C ILE A 115 0.32 19.82 -7.91
N ASP A 116 -0.77 19.23 -8.44
CA ASP A 116 -2.00 19.02 -7.68
C ASP A 116 -1.70 18.02 -6.54
N TYR A 117 -1.80 18.49 -5.30
CA TYR A 117 -1.51 17.66 -4.12
C TYR A 117 -2.51 16.50 -3.94
N ILE A 118 -3.76 16.66 -4.36
CA ILE A 118 -4.80 15.62 -4.21
C ILE A 118 -4.73 14.63 -5.37
N ARG A 119 -4.45 15.11 -6.59
CA ARG A 119 -4.43 14.29 -7.82
C ARG A 119 -3.17 14.56 -8.64
N PRO A 120 -1.98 14.20 -8.14
CA PRO A 120 -0.75 14.45 -8.85
C PRO A 120 -0.73 13.69 -10.19
N ASN A 121 -0.15 14.33 -11.20
CA ASN A 121 -0.09 13.75 -12.54
C ASN A 121 0.86 12.54 -12.57
N PHE A 122 0.35 11.35 -12.85
CA PHE A 122 1.12 10.12 -12.97
C PHE A 122 0.62 9.22 -14.12
N PRO A 123 0.96 9.54 -15.38
CA PRO A 123 0.34 8.95 -16.56
C PRO A 123 0.71 7.47 -16.80
N TYR A 124 -0.05 6.82 -17.70
CA TYR A 124 0.21 5.46 -18.21
C TYR A 124 1.13 5.46 -19.42
N ASN A 125 2.19 6.27 -19.38
CA ASN A 125 3.23 6.31 -20.40
C ASN A 125 4.58 6.70 -19.80
N GLY A 126 5.65 6.56 -20.59
CA GLY A 126 7.00 6.96 -20.22
C GLY A 126 7.49 6.37 -18.89
N ILE A 127 8.25 7.16 -18.15
CA ILE A 127 8.89 6.76 -16.89
C ILE A 127 7.88 6.34 -15.81
N CYS A 128 6.68 6.93 -15.80
CA CYS A 128 5.60 6.56 -14.89
C CYS A 128 5.07 5.15 -15.18
N GLN A 129 4.95 4.78 -16.46
CA GLN A 129 4.58 3.42 -16.83
C GLN A 129 5.70 2.42 -16.53
N ASP A 130 6.96 2.79 -16.74
CA ASP A 130 8.09 1.94 -16.38
C ASP A 130 8.16 1.69 -14.86
N PHE A 131 7.90 2.73 -14.06
CA PHE A 131 7.73 2.60 -12.61
C PHE A 131 6.60 1.63 -12.27
N ARG A 132 5.41 1.83 -12.85
CA ARG A 132 4.24 0.97 -12.62
C ARG A 132 4.49 -0.50 -12.98
N ASN A 133 5.20 -0.76 -14.07
CA ASN A 133 5.56 -2.11 -14.49
C ASN A 133 6.56 -2.77 -13.53
N LEU A 134 7.44 -1.99 -12.93
CA LEU A 134 8.50 -2.47 -12.05
C LEU A 134 8.05 -2.62 -10.58
N ALA A 135 7.15 -1.75 -10.12
CA ALA A 135 6.64 -1.67 -8.75
C ALA A 135 6.22 -3.02 -8.12
N PRO A 136 5.51 -3.94 -8.83
CA PRO A 136 5.13 -5.24 -8.28
C PRO A 136 6.30 -6.17 -7.96
N ASN A 137 7.47 -5.98 -8.60
CA ASN A 137 8.66 -6.76 -8.28
C ASN A 137 9.34 -6.28 -6.98
N PHE A 138 8.94 -5.11 -6.49
CA PHE A 138 9.50 -4.44 -5.32
C PHE A 138 8.45 -4.25 -4.20
N GLY A 139 7.31 -4.94 -4.27
CA GLY A 139 6.36 -4.92 -3.17
C GLY A 139 5.23 -3.90 -3.30
N PHE A 140 5.18 -3.10 -4.36
CA PHE A 140 4.16 -2.06 -4.55
C PHE A 140 3.06 -2.49 -5.52
N ILE A 141 1.84 -2.04 -5.26
CA ILE A 141 0.68 -2.14 -6.17
C ILE A 141 0.13 -0.74 -6.46
N GLU A 142 -0.42 -0.53 -7.65
CA GLU A 142 -1.35 0.59 -7.88
C GLU A 142 -2.64 0.26 -7.12
N ARG A 143 -2.99 1.07 -6.11
CA ARG A 143 -3.98 0.68 -5.10
C ARG A 143 -5.43 0.82 -5.57
N TYR A 144 -5.68 1.80 -6.43
CA TYR A 144 -7.03 2.19 -6.87
C TYR A 144 -7.12 2.24 -8.41
N PRO A 145 -7.07 1.08 -9.09
CA PRO A 145 -7.29 1.02 -10.52
C PRO A 145 -8.77 1.29 -10.88
N PHE A 146 -9.01 1.78 -12.10
CA PHE A 146 -10.33 2.22 -12.56
C PHE A 146 -11.42 1.13 -12.48
N ASP A 147 -11.08 -0.11 -12.81
CA ASP A 147 -12.01 -1.24 -12.84
C ASP A 147 -12.36 -1.80 -11.46
N LYS A 148 -11.78 -1.25 -10.38
CA LYS A 148 -12.00 -1.68 -9.00
C LYS A 148 -12.70 -0.66 -8.11
N THR A 149 -13.12 0.50 -8.64
CA THR A 149 -13.78 1.56 -7.86
C THR A 149 -15.00 1.07 -7.08
N GLU A 150 -15.78 0.14 -7.64
CA GLU A 150 -16.93 -0.43 -6.91
C GLU A 150 -16.55 -1.28 -5.70
N ILE A 151 -15.32 -1.80 -5.65
CA ILE A 151 -14.80 -2.62 -4.55
C ILE A 151 -14.06 -1.74 -3.55
N THR A 152 -13.15 -0.89 -4.04
CA THR A 152 -12.31 -0.02 -3.20
C THR A 152 -13.08 1.16 -2.61
N LYS A 153 -14.18 1.56 -3.25
CA LYS A 153 -14.97 2.77 -2.97
C LYS A 153 -14.19 4.09 -3.12
N ILE A 154 -13.02 4.01 -3.74
CA ILE A 154 -12.17 5.15 -4.11
C ILE A 154 -12.09 5.21 -5.64
N SER A 155 -12.15 6.42 -6.17
CA SER A 155 -12.00 6.67 -7.61
C SER A 155 -10.65 6.18 -8.11
N HIS A 156 -10.49 6.15 -9.43
CA HIS A 156 -9.21 5.84 -10.05
C HIS A 156 -8.11 6.83 -9.65
N GLU A 157 -7.00 6.33 -9.09
CA GLU A 157 -5.84 7.11 -8.65
C GLU A 157 -4.53 6.52 -9.21
N PRO A 158 -4.12 6.92 -10.43
CA PRO A 158 -2.90 6.43 -11.09
C PRO A 158 -1.60 6.67 -10.30
N TRP A 159 -1.61 7.63 -9.39
CA TRP A 159 -0.46 8.11 -8.60
C TRP A 159 -0.26 7.37 -7.29
N HIS A 160 -1.28 6.66 -6.80
CA HIS A 160 -1.30 6.11 -5.44
C HIS A 160 -0.79 4.67 -5.42
N PHE A 161 0.38 4.46 -4.80
CA PHE A 161 1.02 3.16 -4.67
C PHE A 161 1.04 2.68 -3.22
N ARG A 162 0.65 1.43 -3.02
CA ARG A 162 0.62 0.77 -1.71
C ARG A 162 1.66 -0.34 -1.63
N TYR A 163 2.51 -0.28 -0.61
CA TYR A 163 3.43 -1.35 -0.26
C TYR A 163 2.70 -2.49 0.47
N VAL A 164 2.78 -3.68 -0.11
CA VAL A 164 2.26 -4.95 0.43
C VAL A 164 3.35 -6.02 0.55
N GLY A 165 4.54 -5.75 0.01
CA GLY A 165 5.67 -6.67 -0.03
C GLY A 165 5.60 -7.69 -1.18
N TYR A 166 6.76 -8.24 -1.52
CA TYR A 166 6.88 -9.37 -2.45
C TYR A 166 6.69 -10.69 -1.69
N PRO A 167 5.97 -11.69 -2.23
CA PRO A 167 5.43 -11.80 -3.59
C PRO A 167 4.01 -11.27 -3.79
N HIS A 168 3.38 -10.75 -2.73
CA HIS A 168 1.95 -10.39 -2.73
C HIS A 168 1.60 -9.38 -3.82
N SER A 169 2.38 -8.31 -3.92
CA SER A 169 2.24 -7.30 -4.98
C SER A 169 2.26 -7.89 -6.38
N LYS A 170 3.14 -8.86 -6.63
CA LYS A 170 3.24 -9.55 -7.92
C LYS A 170 2.01 -10.41 -8.20
N ILE A 171 1.50 -11.13 -7.21
CA ILE A 171 0.27 -11.93 -7.33
C ILE A 171 -0.94 -11.03 -7.61
N ILE A 172 -1.10 -9.96 -6.82
CA ILE A 172 -2.18 -8.99 -6.97
C ILE A 172 -2.19 -8.41 -8.39
N THR A 173 -1.02 -7.98 -8.88
CA THR A 173 -0.90 -7.40 -10.22
C THR A 173 -1.17 -8.42 -11.32
N ASN A 174 -0.56 -9.62 -11.25
CA ASN A 174 -0.72 -10.66 -12.27
C ASN A 174 -2.16 -11.15 -12.41
N LEU A 175 -2.93 -11.13 -11.30
CA LEU A 175 -4.32 -11.56 -11.26
C LEU A 175 -5.33 -10.40 -11.38
N ASN A 176 -4.85 -9.17 -11.58
CA ASN A 176 -5.66 -7.96 -11.60
C ASN A 176 -6.65 -7.86 -10.43
N LEU A 177 -6.12 -8.01 -9.20
CA LEU A 177 -6.90 -7.95 -7.97
C LEU A 177 -6.74 -6.58 -7.30
N SER A 178 -7.76 -6.15 -6.56
CA SER A 178 -7.59 -5.13 -5.52
C SER A 178 -7.02 -5.76 -4.24
N LEU A 179 -6.57 -4.95 -3.29
CA LEU A 179 -6.11 -5.45 -1.98
C LEU A 179 -7.25 -6.14 -1.22
N GLU A 180 -8.48 -5.62 -1.33
CA GLU A 180 -9.69 -6.23 -0.78
C GLU A 180 -9.85 -7.66 -1.31
N GLU A 181 -9.94 -7.82 -2.64
CA GLU A 181 -10.12 -9.13 -3.28
C GLU A 181 -9.02 -10.11 -2.87
N TYR A 182 -7.77 -9.64 -2.83
CA TYR A 182 -6.63 -10.47 -2.46
C TYR A 182 -6.69 -10.95 -1.01
N VAL A 183 -6.96 -10.05 -0.05
CA VAL A 183 -7.07 -10.40 1.37
C VAL A 183 -8.21 -11.39 1.61
N PHE A 184 -9.34 -11.24 0.92
CA PHE A 184 -10.45 -12.20 1.03
C PHE A 184 -10.14 -13.54 0.33
N ALA A 185 -9.52 -13.52 -0.85
CA ALA A 185 -9.14 -14.74 -1.57
C ALA A 185 -8.16 -15.59 -0.73
N LEU A 186 -7.22 -14.97 -0.04
CA LEU A 186 -6.25 -15.66 0.81
C LEU A 186 -6.89 -16.49 1.93
N LYS A 187 -8.10 -16.17 2.37
CA LYS A 187 -8.82 -16.94 3.41
C LYS A 187 -9.20 -18.35 2.96
N SER A 188 -9.13 -18.63 1.66
CA SER A 188 -9.39 -19.96 1.10
C SER A 188 -8.17 -20.90 1.16
N PHE A 189 -6.99 -20.38 1.55
CA PHE A 189 -5.76 -21.16 1.66
C PHE A 189 -5.36 -21.31 3.12
N ASP A 190 -5.16 -22.55 3.55
CA ASP A 190 -4.71 -22.89 4.90
C ASP A 190 -3.28 -23.46 4.88
N LYS A 191 -2.73 -23.74 6.07
CA LYS A 191 -1.36 -24.27 6.22
C LYS A 191 -1.14 -25.61 5.48
N LYS A 192 -2.18 -26.44 5.34
CA LYS A 192 -2.12 -27.73 4.65
C LYS A 192 -2.23 -27.57 3.14
N HIS A 193 -2.96 -26.55 2.69
CA HIS A 193 -3.20 -26.23 1.29
C HIS A 193 -2.81 -24.78 0.98
N PRO A 194 -1.53 -24.41 1.11
CA PRO A 194 -1.09 -23.04 0.90
C PRO A 194 -1.16 -22.66 -0.59
N HIS A 195 -1.43 -21.39 -0.86
CA HIS A 195 -1.21 -20.81 -2.19
C HIS A 195 0.29 -20.86 -2.51
N LYS A 196 0.63 -21.41 -3.68
CA LYS A 196 2.01 -21.50 -4.16
C LYS A 196 2.23 -20.47 -5.24
N PHE A 197 3.25 -19.63 -5.07
CA PHE A 197 3.69 -18.68 -6.08
C PHE A 197 5.22 -18.68 -6.11
N GLU A 198 5.81 -19.04 -7.25
CA GLU A 198 7.27 -19.25 -7.36
C GLU A 198 7.79 -20.15 -6.22
N ASN A 199 8.74 -19.66 -5.43
CA ASN A 199 9.27 -20.35 -4.24
C ASN A 199 8.67 -19.84 -2.92
N TYR A 200 7.42 -19.39 -2.95
CA TYR A 200 6.66 -18.95 -1.78
C TYR A 200 5.43 -19.81 -1.52
N LEU A 201 5.18 -20.07 -0.25
CA LEU A 201 3.94 -20.62 0.29
C LEU A 201 3.23 -19.51 1.07
N ILE A 202 1.96 -19.29 0.78
CA ILE A 202 1.14 -18.25 1.41
C ILE A 202 -0.15 -18.89 1.92
N TRP A 203 -0.52 -18.60 3.17
CA TRP A 203 -1.77 -19.08 3.73
C TRP A 203 -2.32 -18.11 4.78
N TYR A 204 -3.60 -18.29 5.09
CA TYR A 204 -4.30 -17.56 6.14
C TYR A 204 -4.41 -18.43 7.41
N GLY A 205 -4.36 -17.79 8.58
CA GLY A 205 -4.62 -18.41 9.87
C GLY A 205 -5.26 -17.42 10.84
N LYS A 206 -6.13 -17.91 11.74
CA LYS A 206 -6.81 -17.09 12.75
C LYS A 206 -5.97 -16.87 14.01
N GLU A 207 -5.07 -17.80 14.29
CA GLU A 207 -4.17 -17.76 15.44
C GLU A 207 -2.77 -17.39 14.98
N ILE A 208 -1.99 -16.83 15.90
CA ILE A 208 -0.59 -16.47 15.70
C ILE A 208 0.30 -17.71 15.81
N GLU A 209 1.09 -17.98 14.78
CA GLU A 209 2.08 -19.05 14.76
C GLU A 209 3.48 -18.45 14.81
N ASN A 210 4.03 -18.29 16.03
CA ASN A 210 5.31 -17.61 16.31
C ASN A 210 6.55 -18.23 15.62
N GLU A 211 6.41 -19.41 15.02
CA GLU A 211 7.48 -20.09 14.28
C GLU A 211 7.82 -19.42 12.92
N PHE A 212 7.00 -18.46 12.46
CA PHE A 212 7.20 -17.77 11.19
C PHE A 212 7.68 -16.33 11.38
N LYS A 213 8.64 -15.91 10.54
CA LYS A 213 9.21 -14.54 10.57
C LYS A 213 8.43 -13.53 9.73
N CYS A 214 7.68 -13.98 8.71
CA CYS A 214 6.93 -13.12 7.82
C CYS A 214 5.43 -13.36 8.04
N ILE A 215 4.90 -12.61 9.00
CA ILE A 215 3.49 -12.63 9.39
C ILE A 215 2.95 -11.22 9.23
N SER A 216 1.80 -11.08 8.59
CA SER A 216 1.03 -9.85 8.57
C SER A 216 -0.36 -10.11 9.07
N GLY A 217 -0.85 -9.30 9.99
CA GLY A 217 -2.29 -9.17 10.19
C GLY A 217 -2.99 -8.66 8.93
N ASN A 218 -4.28 -8.98 8.78
CA ASN A 218 -5.11 -8.51 7.68
C ASN A 218 -5.99 -7.30 8.04
N ASN A 219 -5.92 -6.83 9.30
CA ASN A 219 -6.74 -5.78 9.92
C ASN A 219 -8.21 -6.14 10.19
N ILE A 220 -8.60 -7.40 10.01
CA ILE A 220 -9.99 -7.85 10.07
C ILE A 220 -10.14 -8.93 11.15
N ASP A 221 -9.53 -10.09 10.93
CA ASP A 221 -9.87 -11.31 11.65
C ASP A 221 -8.74 -12.35 11.74
N GLY A 222 -7.56 -12.08 11.18
CA GLY A 222 -6.46 -13.04 11.24
C GLY A 222 -5.16 -12.57 10.61
N TYR A 223 -4.35 -13.55 10.26
CA TYR A 223 -2.97 -13.39 9.85
C TYR A 223 -2.73 -14.06 8.50
N ILE A 224 -1.86 -13.45 7.71
CA ILE A 224 -1.35 -13.93 6.44
C ILE A 224 0.12 -14.31 6.67
N TYR A 225 0.43 -15.56 6.38
CA TYR A 225 1.74 -16.15 6.54
C TYR A 225 2.41 -16.27 5.19
N THR A 226 3.69 -15.93 5.13
CA THR A 226 4.48 -16.00 3.90
C THR A 226 5.78 -16.73 4.18
N LYS A 227 5.97 -17.90 3.56
CA LYS A 227 7.20 -18.69 3.71
C LYS A 227 7.89 -18.86 2.37
N LYS A 228 9.11 -18.32 2.26
CA LYS A 228 10.01 -18.63 1.15
C LYS A 228 10.69 -19.98 1.41
N PHE A 229 10.80 -20.82 0.39
CA PHE A 229 11.57 -22.06 0.45
C PHE A 229 12.74 -22.03 -0.54
N PRO A 230 13.85 -22.75 -0.26
CA PRO A 230 14.96 -22.86 -1.19
C PRO A 230 14.49 -23.54 -2.48
N ILE A 231 14.96 -23.02 -3.62
CA ILE A 231 14.86 -23.74 -4.89
C ILE A 231 16.01 -24.76 -4.87
N ALA A 232 15.69 -26.03 -5.16
CA ALA A 232 16.67 -27.12 -5.23
C ALA A 232 17.64 -26.92 -6.40
#